data_AF-B0SXR1-F1
#
_entry.id   AF-B0SXR1-F1
#
_cell.length_a   1.000
_cell.length_b   1.000
_cell.length_c   1.000
_cell.angle_alpha   90.00
_cell.angle_beta   90.00
_cell.angle_gamma   90.00
#
_symmetry.space_group_name_H-M   'P 1'
#
loop_
_entity.id
_entity.type
_entity.pdbx_description
1 polymer ?
#
loop_
_entity_poly.entity_id
_entity_poly.type
_entity_poly.pdbx_seq_one_letter_code
_entity_poly.pdbx_strand_id
1 'polypeptide(L)' 'MTNLNAASIDDIVAIGVEPALARTLAFWRPYRGWDDLLSLGEIDDQVLGLLRDSGVKIVPPNDAHWAAPKAFGLSAR' A
#
# COMPACT_ATOMS: atom_id res chain seq x y z
N MET A 1 -6.92 -12.85 -7.86
CA MET A 1 -7.21 -11.85 -6.80
C MET A 1 -5.90 -11.19 -6.43
N THR A 2 -5.77 -9.90 -6.70
CA THR A 2 -4.49 -9.17 -6.57
C THR A 2 -4.49 -8.40 -5.25
N ASN A 3 -3.49 -8.66 -4.39
CA ASN A 3 -3.34 -7.94 -3.13
C ASN A 3 -2.53 -6.66 -3.36
N LEU A 4 -3.11 -5.48 -3.10
CA LEU A 4 -2.44 -4.20 -3.33
C LEU A 4 -1.11 -4.10 -2.57
N ASN A 5 -1.04 -4.63 -1.34
CA ASN A 5 0.17 -4.57 -0.52
C ASN A 5 1.32 -5.44 -1.06
N ALA A 6 1.03 -6.43 -1.91
CA ALA A 6 2.01 -7.37 -2.46
C ALA A 6 2.13 -7.32 -3.99
N ALA A 7 1.27 -6.57 -4.68
CA ALA A 7 1.24 -6.47 -6.13
C ALA A 7 2.53 -5.84 -6.69
N SER A 8 3.03 -6.34 -7.82
CA SER A 8 4.13 -5.66 -8.49
C SER A 8 3.65 -4.31 -9.07
N ILE A 9 4.58 -3.42 -9.41
CA ILE A 9 4.24 -2.16 -10.08
C ILE A 9 3.58 -2.47 -11.44
N ASP A 10 4.09 -3.47 -12.16
CA ASP A 10 3.56 -3.89 -13.45
C ASP A 10 2.12 -4.41 -13.34
N ASP A 11 1.79 -5.17 -12.29
CA ASP A 11 0.42 -5.62 -12.03
C ASP A 11 -0.54 -4.45 -11.81
N ILE A 12 -0.09 -3.40 -11.13
CA ILE A 12 -0.89 -2.18 -10.88
C ILE A 12 -1.06 -1.36 -12.16
N VAL A 13 -0.01 -1.25 -12.97
CA VAL A 13 -0.10 -0.58 -14.27
C VAL A 13 -1.04 -1.34 -15.22
N ALA A 14 -1.02 -2.67 -15.18
CA ALA A 14 -1.91 -3.52 -16.00
C ALA A 14 -3.40 -3.35 -15.65
N ILE A 15 -3.71 -2.81 -14.47
CA ILE A 15 -5.08 -2.46 -14.04
C ILE A 15 -5.56 -1.14 -14.67
N GLY A 16 -4.67 -0.38 -15.31
CA GLY A 16 -4.97 0.92 -15.91
C GLY A 16 -4.61 2.11 -15.02
N VAL A 17 -3.84 1.88 -13.94
CA VAL A 17 -3.29 2.94 -13.11
C VAL A 17 -2.04 3.52 -13.79
N GLU A 18 -1.92 4.84 -13.79
CA GLU A 18 -0.76 5.56 -14.30
C GLU A 18 0.56 5.08 -13.65
N PRO A 19 1.65 4.87 -14.42
CA PRO A 19 2.91 4.35 -13.86
C PRO A 19 3.54 5.21 -12.76
N ALA A 20 3.31 6.52 -12.77
CA ALA A 20 3.74 7.40 -11.68
C ALA A 20 2.99 7.06 -10.38
N LEU A 21 1.66 6.95 -10.48
CA LEU A 21 0.80 6.63 -9.35
C LEU A 21 1.01 5.20 -8.84
N ALA A 22 1.27 4.24 -9.74
CA ALA A 22 1.62 2.87 -9.36
C ALA A 22 2.89 2.80 -8.51
N ARG A 23 3.87 3.69 -8.77
CA ARG A 23 5.08 3.83 -7.92
C ARG A 23 4.76 4.45 -6.58
N THR A 24 3.93 5.49 -6.52
CA THR A 24 3.44 6.06 -5.25
C THR A 24 2.73 4.97 -4.43
N LEU A 25 1.83 4.23 -5.07
CA LEU A 25 1.11 3.11 -4.47
C LEU A 25 2.02 1.97 -4.01
N ALA A 26 3.19 1.79 -4.63
CA ALA A 26 4.18 0.81 -4.18
C ALA A 26 5.00 1.32 -2.99
N PHE A 27 5.33 2.61 -3.01
CA PHE A 27 6.19 3.25 -2.04
C PHE A 27 5.55 3.38 -0.66
N TRP A 28 4.27 3.72 -0.59
CA TRP A 28 3.58 4.01 0.68
C TRP A 28 2.93 2.80 1.35
N ARG A 29 3.15 1.59 0.83
CA ARG A 29 2.70 0.35 1.47
C ARG A 29 3.44 0.12 2.79
N PRO A 30 2.86 -0.62 3.74
CA PRO A 30 1.56 -1.30 3.64
C PRO A 30 0.36 -0.40 3.99
N TYR A 31 -0.77 -0.63 3.31
CA TYR A 31 -2.06 -0.04 3.61
C TYR A 31 -2.89 -0.98 4.48
N ARG A 32 -3.61 -0.45 5.46
CA ARG A 32 -4.57 -1.17 6.30
C ARG A 32 -5.96 -1.21 5.67
N GLY A 33 -6.32 -0.19 4.91
CA GLY A 33 -7.62 -0.08 4.27
C GLY A 33 -7.64 0.91 3.12
N TRP A 34 -8.81 1.05 2.50
CA TRP A 34 -9.01 2.00 1.39
C TRP A 34 -8.89 3.45 1.84
N ASP A 35 -9.21 3.74 3.10
CA ASP A 35 -9.09 5.08 3.68
C ASP A 35 -7.63 5.57 3.75
N ASP A 36 -6.65 4.67 3.86
CA ASP A 36 -5.24 5.06 3.83
C ASP A 36 -4.82 5.60 2.46
N LEU A 37 -5.48 5.15 1.39
CA LEU A 37 -5.23 5.65 0.04
C LEU A 37 -5.72 7.10 -0.13
N LEU A 38 -6.75 7.51 0.60
CA LEU A 38 -7.22 8.91 0.62
C LEU A 38 -6.18 9.87 1.23
N SER A 39 -5.21 9.34 2.00
CA SER A 39 -4.10 10.15 2.52
C SER A 39 -3.05 10.46 1.45
N LEU A 40 -3.09 9.78 0.30
CA LEU A 40 -2.26 10.08 -0.85
C LEU A 40 -2.97 11.13 -1.69
N GLY A 41 -2.46 12.37 -1.69
CA GLY A 41 -3.10 13.49 -2.41
C GLY A 41 -3.22 13.30 -3.94
N GLU A 42 -2.60 12.26 -4.49
CA GLU A 42 -2.64 11.90 -5.91
C GLU A 42 -3.75 10.88 -6.23
N ILE A 43 -4.48 10.39 -5.21
CA ILE A 43 -5.57 9.43 -5.38
C ILE A 43 -6.91 10.15 -5.26
N ASP A 44 -7.65 10.16 -6.36
CA ASP A 44 -9.02 10.65 -6.44
C ASP A 44 -10.05 9.50 -6.44
N ASP A 45 -11.33 9.86 -6.43
CA ASP A 45 -12.44 8.90 -6.45
C ASP A 45 -12.45 8.02 -7.70
N GLN A 46 -11.95 8.53 -8.83
CA GLN A 46 -11.90 7.78 -10.09
C GLN A 46 -10.87 6.64 -10.00
N VAL A 47 -9.67 6.92 -9.48
CA VAL A 47 -8.64 5.92 -9.23
C VAL A 47 -9.13 4.89 -8.21
N LEU A 48 -9.81 5.33 -7.14
CA LEU A 48 -10.38 4.41 -6.15
C LEU A 48 -11.45 3.50 -6.75
N GLY A 49 -12.30 4.02 -7.63
CA GLY A 49 -13.27 3.23 -8.39
C GLY A 49 -12.59 2.17 -9.25
N LEU A 50 -11.58 2.56 -10.03
CA LEU A 50 -10.79 1.66 -10.87
C LEU A 50 -10.16 0.50 -10.05
N LEU A 51 -9.54 0.83 -8.92
CA LEU A 51 -8.92 -0.17 -8.06
C LEU A 51 -9.96 -1.13 -7.44
N ARG A 52 -11.15 -0.64 -7.11
CA ARG A 52 -12.24 -1.49 -6.59
C ARG A 52 -12.83 -2.39 -7.67
N ASP A 53 -13.05 -1.86 -8.87
CA ASP A 53 -13.66 -2.57 -9.99
C ASP A 53 -12.73 -3.63 -10.60
N SER A 54 -11.41 -3.39 -10.55
CA SER A 54 -10.40 -4.36 -10.98
C SER A 54 -10.25 -5.59 -10.07
N GLY A 55 -10.97 -5.63 -8.95
CA GLY A 55 -10.95 -6.76 -8.02
C GLY A 55 -9.68 -6.82 -7.16
N VAL A 56 -8.93 -5.71 -7.08
CA VAL A 56 -7.84 -5.56 -6.11
C VAL A 56 -8.41 -5.56 -4.70
N LYS A 57 -7.69 -6.18 -3.78
CA LYS A 57 -8.01 -6.16 -2.34
C LYS A 57 -6.82 -5.60 -1.57
N ILE A 58 -7.11 -4.84 -0.53
CA ILE A 58 -6.12 -4.46 0.47
C ILE A 58 -6.22 -5.50 1.57
N VAL A 59 -5.24 -6.40 1.63
CA VAL A 59 -5.12 -7.33 2.75
C VAL A 59 -4.27 -6.63 3.81
N PRO A 60 -4.84 -6.28 4.99
CA PRO A 60 -4.10 -5.59 6.02
C PRO A 60 -2.84 -6.39 6.40
N PRO A 61 -1.71 -5.72 6.67
CA PRO A 61 -0.57 -6.41 7.26
C PRO A 61 -1.01 -7.09 8.56
N ASN A 62 -0.45 -8.26 8.85
CA ASN A 62 -0.75 -8.94 10.10
C ASN A 62 -0.07 -8.19 11.27
N ASP A 63 -0.80 -7.22 11.84
CA ASP A 63 -0.33 -6.43 12.99
C ASP A 63 0.00 -7.35 14.19
N ALA A 64 -0.55 -8.58 14.28
CA ALA A 64 -0.23 -9.53 15.34
C ALA A 64 1.22 -10.07 15.27
N HIS A 65 1.89 -9.92 14.13
CA HIS A 65 3.33 -10.21 13.99
C HIS A 65 4.21 -8.96 14.09
N TRP A 66 3.65 -7.80 14.45
CA TRP A 66 4.45 -6.61 14.73
C TRP A 66 5.32 -6.84 15.97
N ALA A 67 6.61 -7.13 15.75
CA ALA A 67 7.60 -7.15 16.81
C ALA A 67 8.08 -5.71 17.05
N ALA A 68 7.95 -5.24 18.29
CA ALA A 68 8.55 -3.97 18.67
C ALA A 68 10.07 -4.00 18.37
N PRO A 69 10.63 -2.95 17.76
CA PRO A 69 12.07 -2.88 17.51
C PRO A 69 12.83 -3.02 18.83
N LYS A 70 13.95 -3.75 18.82
CA LYS A 70 14.80 -3.91 19.99
C LYS A 70 15.22 -2.52 20.48
N ALA A 71 14.98 -2.23 21.76
CA ALA A 71 15.39 -0.97 22.35
C ALA A 71 16.89 -0.76 22.11
N PHE A 72 17.25 0.38 21.53
CA PHE A 72 18.65 0.76 21.41
C PHE A 72 19.16 1.13 22.81
N GLY A 73 20.24 0.48 23.24
CA GLY A 73 20.98 0.87 24.44
C GLY A 73 22.13 1.76 24.02
N LEU A 74 22.27 2.93 24.64
CA LEU A 74 23.49 3.71 24.53
C LEU A 74 24.61 2.91 25.19
N SER A 75 25.72 2.68 24.49
CA SER A 75 26.90 2.06 25.09
C SER A 75 27.33 2.88 26.31
N ALA A 76 27.36 2.26 27.49
CA ALA A 76 27.89 2.89 28.69
C ALA A 76 29.37 3.25 28.43
N ARG A 77 29.73 4.50 28.73
CA ARG A 77 31.10 5.02 28.66
C ARG A 77 31.95 4.49 29.79
#